data_AF-A0A2U9IBZ3-F1
#
_entry.id   AF-A0A2U9IBZ3-F1
#
_cell.length_a   1.000
_cell.length_b   1.000
_cell.length_c   1.000
_cell.angle_alpha   90.00
_cell.angle_beta   90.00
_cell.angle_gamma   90.00
#
_symmetry.space_group_name_H-M   'P 1'
#
loop_
_entity.id
_entity.type
_entity.pdbx_description
1 polymer ?
#
loop_
_entity_poly.entity_id
_entity_poly.type
_entity_poly.pdbx_seq_one_letter_code
_entity_poly.pdbx_strand_id
1 'polypeptide(L)'
;MKKIIREVISSIQKNTSGVIVLPGLNVDILSKIFESISGKYLLISKRNGIDVLRNYVDVSSKPLKGYTKYIIDTAHFFPEYANKDGYILITESPTRDIINSNILRIYHSENLIKKKYLEPFRIIRYTPNKLLSQHKGYNNRVEVLKDISIKYPNATILASNSIENGELQKEGISSVLDMNDINTNNVILSRELESIPGYLFLRNKLWGGTLIDLTDTTEKFENWEKIRLGELGFYNANKYDFEGYESFNLEQVKNFTLKYDGESIIKPRSNIPSLIIKDRKLFLKEKNLGEFDTKSRKVIIKINCRSIQTFALSKLSLSPFISPLSTGRCSLLMACVEVFQDKDLCTRVAFEGFLKIRDYISNLYSSNIGKILSSIVTRKLIVDITKSKRILSINISGKNIVLELNRNGNYITISCDSCSKKTKIRIRGDINSTRYILINSLYDIIKNEI
;
A
#
# COMPACT_ATOMS: atom_id res chain seq x y z
N MET A 1 12.45 -2.27 13.86
CA MET A 1 12.23 -2.96 12.57
C MET A 1 11.98 -4.47 12.62
N LYS A 2 12.49 -5.26 13.60
CA LYS A 2 12.33 -6.74 13.62
C LYS A 2 10.89 -7.27 13.41
N LYS A 3 9.89 -6.63 14.01
CA LYS A 3 8.48 -7.01 13.86
C LYS A 3 7.98 -6.88 12.41
N ILE A 4 8.26 -5.75 11.76
CA ILE A 4 7.84 -5.49 10.37
C ILE A 4 8.51 -6.50 9.43
N ILE A 5 9.79 -6.77 9.62
CA ILE A 5 10.51 -7.77 8.82
C ILE A 5 9.82 -9.14 8.92
N ARG A 6 9.45 -9.59 10.13
CA ARG A 6 8.71 -10.84 10.32
C ARG A 6 7.34 -10.83 9.62
N GLU A 7 6.62 -9.71 9.69
CA GLU A 7 5.32 -9.56 9.01
C GLU A 7 5.48 -9.62 7.48
N VAL A 8 6.49 -8.93 6.93
CA VAL A 8 6.86 -8.96 5.50
C VAL A 8 7.20 -10.39 5.06
N ILE A 9 8.08 -11.09 5.79
CA ILE A 9 8.46 -12.47 5.50
C ILE A 9 7.22 -13.39 5.54
N SER A 10 6.36 -13.25 6.54
CA SER A 10 5.13 -14.04 6.63
C SER A 10 4.19 -13.78 5.45
N SER A 11 4.06 -12.53 5.01
CA SER A 11 3.30 -12.18 3.81
C SER A 11 3.89 -12.82 2.56
N ILE A 12 5.22 -12.80 2.41
CA ILE A 12 5.92 -13.42 1.27
C ILE A 12 5.70 -14.94 1.23
N GLN A 13 5.88 -15.62 2.36
CA GLN A 13 5.74 -17.08 2.44
C GLN A 13 4.32 -17.60 2.15
N LYS A 14 3.30 -16.77 2.39
CA LYS A 14 1.90 -17.12 2.18
C LYS A 14 1.40 -16.86 0.75
N ASN A 15 2.19 -16.16 -0.07
CA ASN A 15 1.75 -15.69 -1.38
C ASN A 15 2.75 -16.09 -2.46
N THR A 16 2.26 -16.33 -3.67
CA THR A 16 3.09 -16.67 -4.82
C THR A 16 3.49 -15.45 -5.65
N SER A 17 2.75 -14.35 -5.55
CA SER A 17 3.03 -13.09 -6.23
C SER A 17 2.36 -11.90 -5.54
N GLY A 18 2.88 -10.70 -5.77
CA GLY A 18 2.23 -9.45 -5.35
C GLY A 18 3.18 -8.32 -4.99
N VAL A 19 2.64 -7.28 -4.35
CA VAL A 19 3.39 -6.05 -4.03
C VAL A 19 3.36 -5.71 -2.54
N ILE A 20 4.52 -5.36 -1.99
CA ILE A 20 4.68 -4.83 -0.65
C ILE A 20 5.23 -3.40 -0.76
N VAL A 21 4.52 -2.43 -0.18
CA VAL A 21 5.03 -1.05 -0.07
C VAL A 21 5.63 -0.86 1.31
N LEU A 22 6.93 -0.58 1.38
CA LEU A 22 7.67 -0.42 2.63
C LEU A 22 8.62 0.79 2.53
N PRO A 23 8.22 1.95 3.08
CA PRO A 23 9.09 3.12 3.23
C PRO A 23 10.29 2.86 4.13
N GLY A 24 11.41 3.53 3.83
CA GLY A 24 12.67 3.40 4.59
C GLY A 24 13.37 2.07 4.35
N LEU A 25 13.34 1.64 3.11
CA LEU A 25 13.90 0.38 2.66
C LEU A 25 15.40 0.59 2.45
N ASN A 26 16.22 0.01 3.32
CA ASN A 26 17.67 0.06 3.21
C ASN A 26 18.27 -1.33 2.98
N VAL A 27 19.57 -1.36 2.66
CA VAL A 27 20.32 -2.59 2.38
C VAL A 27 20.21 -3.60 3.54
N ASP A 28 20.33 -3.14 4.79
CA ASP A 28 20.25 -4.04 5.95
C ASP A 28 18.88 -4.72 6.10
N ILE A 29 17.80 -3.99 5.83
CA ILE A 29 16.44 -4.51 5.87
C ILE A 29 16.25 -5.54 4.76
N LEU A 30 16.72 -5.22 3.55
CA LEU A 30 16.71 -6.13 2.41
C LEU A 30 17.45 -7.43 2.74
N SER A 31 18.71 -7.33 3.19
CA SER A 31 19.54 -8.49 3.54
C SER A 31 18.84 -9.41 4.54
N LYS A 32 18.24 -8.85 5.60
CA LYS A 32 17.51 -9.65 6.61
C LYS A 32 16.27 -10.35 6.05
N ILE A 33 15.54 -9.68 5.14
CA ILE A 33 14.41 -10.29 4.44
C ILE A 33 14.93 -11.46 3.59
N PHE A 34 16.03 -11.27 2.85
CA PHE A 34 16.62 -12.29 1.97
C PHE A 34 17.19 -13.51 2.69
N GLU A 35 17.85 -13.31 3.83
CA GLU A 35 18.37 -14.39 4.67
C GLU A 35 17.24 -15.28 5.19
N SER A 36 16.06 -14.70 5.43
CA SER A 36 14.96 -15.38 6.12
C SER A 36 13.94 -16.07 5.19
N ILE A 37 14.01 -15.84 3.88
CA ILE A 37 13.08 -16.43 2.91
C ILE A 37 13.70 -17.69 2.31
N SER A 38 13.03 -18.83 2.54
CA SER A 38 13.30 -20.12 1.89
C SER A 38 12.33 -20.32 0.71
N GLY A 39 12.81 -20.24 -0.54
CA GLY A 39 11.99 -20.49 -1.74
C GLY A 39 12.44 -19.70 -2.97
N LYS A 40 11.79 -19.93 -4.13
CA LYS A 40 12.01 -19.20 -5.38
C LYS A 40 11.22 -17.89 -5.37
N TYR A 41 11.88 -16.77 -5.12
CA TYR A 41 11.23 -15.46 -5.16
C TYR A 41 12.13 -14.44 -5.87
N LEU A 42 11.52 -13.66 -6.76
CA LEU A 42 12.15 -12.47 -7.31
C LEU A 42 11.77 -11.26 -6.46
N LEU A 43 12.75 -10.49 -5.98
CA LEU A 43 12.52 -9.28 -5.21
C LEU A 43 13.08 -8.07 -5.95
N ILE A 44 12.20 -7.27 -6.52
CA ILE A 44 12.55 -6.05 -7.25
C ILE A 44 12.71 -4.94 -6.21
N SER A 45 13.87 -4.29 -6.15
CA SER A 45 14.15 -3.14 -5.27
C SER A 45 14.96 -2.10 -6.04
N LYS A 46 14.72 -0.82 -5.73
CA LYS A 46 15.42 0.31 -6.35
C LYS A 46 16.79 0.53 -5.70
N ARG A 47 17.78 0.90 -6.51
CA ARG A 47 19.21 0.97 -6.19
C ARG A 47 19.56 1.83 -4.97
N ASN A 48 20.18 1.18 -3.99
CA ASN A 48 21.50 1.53 -3.43
C ASN A 48 22.07 0.30 -2.70
N GLY A 49 23.36 0.01 -2.83
CA GLY A 49 24.04 -1.12 -2.17
C GLY A 49 23.79 -2.51 -2.78
N ILE A 50 23.34 -2.57 -4.05
CA ILE A 50 23.20 -3.83 -4.80
C ILE A 50 24.52 -4.63 -4.80
N ASP A 51 25.67 -3.96 -4.80
CA ASP A 51 26.98 -4.62 -4.75
C ASP A 51 27.23 -5.35 -3.41
N VAL A 52 26.66 -4.87 -2.30
CA VAL A 52 26.67 -5.55 -1.00
C VAL A 52 25.77 -6.79 -1.03
N LEU A 53 24.68 -6.73 -1.79
CA LEU A 53 23.71 -7.81 -1.94
C LEU A 53 24.18 -8.92 -2.90
N ARG A 54 25.18 -8.67 -3.76
CA ARG A 54 25.76 -9.70 -4.66
C ARG A 54 26.28 -10.93 -3.93
N ASN A 55 26.68 -10.78 -2.66
CA ASN A 55 27.13 -11.90 -1.82
C ASN A 55 26.00 -12.84 -1.37
N TYR A 56 24.73 -12.39 -1.49
CA TYR A 56 23.55 -13.07 -0.96
C TYR A 56 22.51 -13.42 -2.05
N VAL A 57 22.57 -12.72 -3.19
CA VAL A 57 21.64 -12.85 -4.31
C VAL A 57 22.33 -12.51 -5.63
N ASP A 58 21.96 -13.21 -6.70
CA ASP A 58 22.44 -12.85 -8.03
C ASP A 58 21.70 -11.59 -8.51
N VAL A 59 22.44 -10.66 -9.11
CA VAL A 59 21.91 -9.38 -9.59
C VAL A 59 21.82 -9.44 -11.10
N SER A 60 20.65 -9.18 -11.68
CA SER A 60 20.49 -9.10 -13.13
C SER A 60 19.53 -8.00 -13.52
N SER A 61 19.87 -7.29 -14.61
CA SER A 61 18.98 -6.33 -15.27
C SER A 61 17.88 -7.02 -16.07
N LYS A 62 17.91 -8.35 -16.23
CA LYS A 62 16.91 -9.15 -16.93
C LYS A 62 16.45 -10.33 -16.08
N PRO A 63 15.19 -10.78 -16.22
CA PRO A 63 14.73 -11.99 -15.53
C PRO A 63 15.52 -13.20 -16.04
N LEU A 64 16.29 -13.84 -15.16
CA LEU A 64 17.02 -15.05 -15.51
C LEU A 64 16.12 -16.27 -15.31
N LYS A 65 15.97 -17.10 -16.35
CA LYS A 65 15.20 -18.36 -16.27
C LYS A 65 15.95 -19.37 -15.40
N GLY A 66 15.26 -19.93 -14.41
CA GLY A 66 15.72 -21.13 -13.68
C GLY A 66 16.40 -20.90 -12.34
N TYR A 67 16.60 -19.66 -11.91
CA TYR A 67 17.39 -19.39 -10.72
C TYR A 67 16.57 -18.94 -9.49
N THR A 68 17.21 -18.94 -8.30
CA THR A 68 16.57 -19.06 -6.98
C THR A 68 16.38 -17.77 -6.17
N LYS A 69 17.18 -16.71 -6.37
CA LYS A 69 17.00 -15.38 -5.73
C LYS A 69 17.61 -14.26 -6.61
N TYR A 70 16.81 -13.26 -7.03
CA TYR A 70 17.33 -12.11 -7.80
C TYR A 70 16.74 -10.78 -7.36
N ILE A 71 17.56 -9.74 -7.53
CA ILE A 71 17.14 -8.35 -7.60
C ILE A 71 17.08 -7.94 -9.06
N ILE A 72 15.89 -7.55 -9.54
CA ILE A 72 15.79 -6.73 -10.75
C ILE A 72 15.77 -5.28 -10.28
N ASP A 73 16.77 -4.53 -10.74
CA ASP A 73 16.79 -3.08 -10.61
C ASP A 73 15.89 -2.49 -11.69
N THR A 74 14.61 -2.28 -11.36
CA THR A 74 13.71 -1.58 -12.28
C THR A 74 13.74 -0.10 -11.95
N ALA A 75 14.74 0.60 -12.48
CA ALA A 75 14.81 2.06 -12.37
C ALA A 75 13.50 2.74 -12.85
N HIS A 76 12.75 2.13 -13.79
CA HIS A 76 11.62 2.80 -14.46
C HIS A 76 10.38 1.99 -14.89
N PHE A 77 10.14 0.72 -14.53
CA PHE A 77 8.96 0.00 -15.06
C PHE A 77 8.31 -0.96 -14.06
N PHE A 78 7.22 -0.49 -13.44
CA PHE A 78 6.45 -1.15 -12.40
C PHE A 78 5.41 -2.22 -12.86
N PRO A 79 4.80 -2.18 -14.06
CA PRO A 79 3.59 -2.98 -14.29
C PRO A 79 3.83 -4.45 -14.66
N GLU A 80 4.91 -4.78 -15.37
CA GLU A 80 5.05 -6.11 -16.00
C GLU A 80 5.26 -7.26 -14.99
N TYR A 81 5.89 -6.97 -13.85
CA TYR A 81 6.29 -7.99 -12.88
C TYR A 81 5.38 -8.09 -11.66
N ALA A 82 4.60 -7.05 -11.35
CA ALA A 82 3.77 -6.98 -10.15
C ALA A 82 2.66 -8.06 -10.09
N ASN A 83 2.27 -8.60 -11.25
CA ASN A 83 1.22 -9.61 -11.41
C ASN A 83 1.71 -10.96 -11.92
N LYS A 84 3.03 -11.14 -12.08
CA LYS A 84 3.59 -12.38 -12.61
C LYS A 84 3.78 -13.39 -11.49
N ASP A 85 3.36 -14.64 -11.72
CA ASP A 85 3.50 -15.70 -10.72
C ASP A 85 4.97 -15.99 -10.38
N GLY A 86 5.29 -16.07 -9.09
CA GLY A 86 6.63 -16.24 -8.56
C GLY A 86 7.38 -14.93 -8.25
N TYR A 87 6.75 -13.77 -8.46
CA TYR A 87 7.38 -12.46 -8.31
C TYR A 87 6.73 -11.65 -7.18
N ILE A 88 7.55 -11.19 -6.23
CA ILE A 88 7.11 -10.27 -5.17
C ILE A 88 7.91 -8.98 -5.26
N LEU A 89 7.23 -7.89 -5.60
CA LEU A 89 7.83 -6.56 -5.64
C LEU A 89 7.82 -5.95 -4.24
N ILE A 90 8.95 -5.42 -3.77
CA ILE A 90 8.99 -4.56 -2.59
C ILE A 90 9.47 -3.18 -2.99
N THR A 91 8.63 -2.16 -2.83
CA THR A 91 8.95 -0.78 -3.24
C THR A 91 8.73 0.20 -2.10
N GLU A 92 9.53 1.27 -2.08
CA GLU A 92 9.36 2.40 -1.18
C GLU A 92 8.53 3.53 -1.81
N SER A 93 8.53 3.65 -3.14
CA SER A 93 7.80 4.67 -3.90
C SER A 93 6.99 4.02 -5.02
N PRO A 94 5.73 3.63 -4.75
CA PRO A 94 4.89 3.00 -5.76
C PRO A 94 4.25 4.03 -6.70
N THR A 95 3.91 3.57 -7.91
CA THR A 95 3.19 4.35 -8.93
C THR A 95 1.76 3.83 -9.12
N ARG A 96 0.98 4.53 -9.95
CA ARG A 96 -0.41 4.18 -10.31
C ARG A 96 -0.62 2.72 -10.74
N ASP A 97 0.39 2.08 -11.28
CA ASP A 97 0.32 0.69 -11.74
C ASP A 97 0.06 -0.29 -10.58
N ILE A 98 0.47 0.06 -9.35
CA ILE A 98 0.27 -0.79 -8.18
C ILE A 98 -1.22 -1.04 -7.89
N ILE A 99 -2.10 -0.11 -8.28
CA ILE A 99 -3.55 -0.23 -8.06
C ILE A 99 -4.11 -1.48 -8.73
N ASN A 100 -3.53 -1.87 -9.86
CA ASN A 100 -3.94 -3.02 -10.65
C ASN A 100 -3.20 -4.30 -10.23
N SER A 101 -2.38 -4.24 -9.20
CA SER A 101 -1.55 -5.37 -8.74
C SER A 101 -2.17 -6.13 -7.57
N ASN A 102 -1.69 -7.35 -7.33
CA ASN A 102 -1.98 -8.08 -6.10
C ASN A 102 -1.23 -7.48 -4.90
N ILE A 103 -1.71 -6.35 -4.38
CA ILE A 103 -1.10 -5.70 -3.21
C ILE A 103 -1.21 -6.63 -1.99
N LEU A 104 -0.07 -7.05 -1.43
CA LEU A 104 0.00 -7.90 -0.25
C LEU A 104 -0.03 -7.07 1.04
N ARG A 105 0.69 -5.94 1.05
CA ARG A 105 0.79 -5.08 2.24
C ARG A 105 1.27 -3.67 1.89
N ILE A 106 0.79 -2.68 2.64
CA ILE A 106 1.27 -1.30 2.59
C ILE A 106 1.59 -0.85 4.00
N TYR A 107 2.82 -0.40 4.21
CA TYR A 107 3.26 0.20 5.46
C TYR A 107 3.37 1.71 5.25
N HIS A 108 2.53 2.49 5.93
CA HIS A 108 2.60 3.95 5.81
C HIS A 108 3.75 4.53 6.64
N SER A 109 4.56 5.41 6.06
CA SER A 109 5.68 6.06 6.75
C SER A 109 5.22 6.79 8.01
N GLU A 110 4.06 7.44 7.99
CA GLU A 110 3.46 8.09 9.16
C GLU A 110 3.31 7.13 10.37
N ASN A 111 2.81 5.91 10.10
CA ASN A 111 2.65 4.88 11.12
C ASN A 111 4.01 4.33 11.59
N LEU A 112 4.98 4.26 10.69
CA LEU A 112 6.33 3.79 10.99
C LEU A 112 7.07 4.78 11.90
N ILE A 113 6.96 6.09 11.65
CA ILE A 113 7.50 7.13 12.53
C ILE A 113 6.80 7.08 13.89
N LYS A 114 5.46 7.02 13.92
CA LYS A 114 4.70 6.94 15.17
C LYS A 114 5.09 5.73 16.04
N LYS A 115 5.45 4.62 15.41
CA LYS A 115 5.94 3.39 16.07
C LYS A 115 7.46 3.37 16.31
N LYS A 116 8.16 4.47 16.05
CA LYS A 116 9.62 4.62 16.19
C LYS A 116 10.42 3.60 15.35
N TYR A 117 9.87 3.22 14.20
CA TYR A 117 10.57 2.38 13.21
C TYR A 117 11.35 3.19 12.19
N LEU A 118 10.91 4.41 11.92
CA LEU A 118 11.63 5.40 11.10
C LEU A 118 11.87 6.63 11.97
N GLU A 119 13.06 7.21 11.83
CA GLU A 119 13.40 8.45 12.50
C GLU A 119 12.83 9.65 11.72
N PRO A 120 12.21 10.64 12.40
CA PRO A 120 11.88 11.92 11.78
C PRO A 120 13.08 12.54 11.05
N PHE A 121 12.81 13.27 9.98
CA PHE A 121 13.80 14.09 9.30
C PHE A 121 13.43 15.57 9.38
N ARG A 122 14.43 16.42 9.19
CA ARG A 122 14.28 17.87 9.21
C ARG A 122 14.10 18.40 7.78
N ILE A 123 13.27 19.42 7.63
CA ILE A 123 13.19 20.22 6.40
C ILE A 123 13.63 21.64 6.71
N ILE A 124 14.54 22.17 5.90
CA ILE A 124 14.97 23.56 5.88
C ILE A 124 14.52 24.14 4.55
N ARG A 125 13.75 25.23 4.57
CA ARG A 125 13.16 25.81 3.37
C ARG A 125 13.82 27.13 2.98
N TYR A 126 14.02 27.27 1.67
CA TYR A 126 14.41 28.51 1.03
C TYR A 126 13.49 28.78 -0.17
N THR A 127 12.97 30.00 -0.27
CA THR A 127 12.17 30.44 -1.41
C THR A 127 13.04 31.27 -2.35
N PRO A 128 13.11 30.91 -3.66
CA PRO A 128 13.78 31.74 -4.64
C PRO A 128 12.98 33.00 -4.93
N ASN A 129 13.67 34.14 -5.10
CA ASN A 129 13.02 35.39 -5.50
C ASN A 129 12.42 35.37 -6.92
N LYS A 130 12.79 34.37 -7.72
CA LYS A 130 12.20 34.08 -9.03
C LYS A 130 12.42 32.62 -9.41
N LEU A 131 11.45 32.06 -10.12
CA LEU A 131 11.56 30.73 -10.69
C LEU A 131 12.48 30.76 -11.90
N LEU A 132 13.46 29.85 -11.90
CA LEU A 132 14.37 29.66 -13.00
C LEU A 132 14.12 28.28 -13.62
N SER A 133 14.22 28.18 -14.95
CA SER A 133 13.97 26.92 -15.65
C SER A 133 14.90 25.81 -15.17
N GLN A 134 14.39 24.60 -15.02
CA GLN A 134 15.21 23.44 -14.66
C GLN A 134 15.99 22.90 -15.87
N HIS A 135 15.52 23.17 -17.09
CA HIS A 135 16.12 22.74 -18.36
C HIS A 135 17.36 23.54 -18.79
N LYS A 136 17.73 24.57 -18.02
CA LYS A 136 18.79 25.51 -18.38
C LYS A 136 19.75 25.65 -17.21
N GLY A 137 21.05 25.60 -17.49
CA GLY A 137 22.10 25.90 -16.54
C GLY A 137 22.19 27.40 -16.30
N TYR A 138 22.36 27.83 -15.05
CA TYR A 138 22.51 29.23 -14.70
C TYR A 138 23.70 29.45 -13.78
N ASN A 139 24.66 30.29 -14.19
CA ASN A 139 25.85 30.60 -13.38
C ASN A 139 25.46 31.07 -11.97
N ASN A 140 24.48 31.97 -11.88
CA ASN A 140 24.03 32.51 -10.59
C ASN A 140 23.40 31.45 -9.68
N ARG A 141 22.77 30.40 -10.22
CA ARG A 141 22.25 29.30 -9.39
C ARG A 141 23.38 28.41 -8.88
N VAL A 142 24.36 28.12 -9.72
CA VAL A 142 25.58 27.38 -9.32
C VAL A 142 26.28 28.10 -8.16
N GLU A 143 26.52 29.40 -8.26
CA GLU A 143 27.15 30.18 -7.18
C GLU A 143 26.33 30.13 -5.88
N VAL A 144 25.01 30.31 -5.95
CA VAL A 144 24.14 30.17 -4.78
C VAL A 144 24.20 28.76 -4.17
N LEU A 145 24.29 27.72 -5.00
CA LEU A 145 24.43 26.34 -4.53
C LEU A 145 25.79 26.09 -3.85
N LYS A 146 26.87 26.75 -4.31
CA LYS A 146 28.17 26.73 -3.62
C LYS A 146 28.05 27.34 -2.22
N ASP A 147 27.42 28.50 -2.09
CA ASP A 147 27.23 29.15 -0.80
C ASP A 147 26.40 28.28 0.17
N ILE A 148 25.34 27.65 -0.35
CA ILE A 148 24.49 26.74 0.43
C ILE A 148 25.27 25.46 0.82
N SER A 149 26.12 24.91 -0.05
CA SER A 149 26.89 23.70 0.26
C SER A 149 27.92 23.94 1.36
N ILE A 150 28.54 25.13 1.41
CA ILE A 150 29.43 25.53 2.51
C ILE A 150 28.67 25.54 3.84
N LYS A 151 27.42 26.01 3.86
CA LYS A 151 26.56 26.01 5.06
C LYS A 151 26.15 24.59 5.49
N TYR A 152 26.07 23.65 4.56
CA TYR A 152 25.63 22.27 4.80
C TYR A 152 26.62 21.25 4.19
N PRO A 153 27.85 21.13 4.74
CA PRO A 153 28.97 20.44 4.08
C PRO A 153 28.80 18.93 3.89
N ASN A 154 27.88 18.30 4.63
CA ASN A 154 27.60 16.86 4.55
C ASN A 154 26.39 16.53 3.68
N ALA A 155 25.84 17.51 2.95
CA ALA A 155 24.67 17.31 2.11
C ALA A 155 25.06 17.07 0.65
N THR A 156 24.38 16.14 0.00
CA THR A 156 24.50 15.94 -1.45
C THR A 156 23.51 16.83 -2.18
N ILE A 157 23.95 17.57 -3.20
CA ILE A 157 23.07 18.39 -4.03
C ILE A 157 22.41 17.52 -5.09
N LEU A 158 21.08 17.50 -5.12
CA LEU A 158 20.33 17.02 -6.27
C LEU A 158 20.17 18.17 -7.27
N ALA A 159 21.08 18.21 -8.26
CA ALA A 159 21.18 19.29 -9.23
C ALA A 159 19.96 19.34 -10.16
N SER A 160 19.60 20.51 -10.68
CA SER A 160 18.49 20.61 -11.64
C SER A 160 18.83 19.97 -13.00
N ASN A 161 20.06 20.17 -13.50
CA ASN A 161 20.47 19.69 -14.82
C ASN A 161 21.95 19.29 -14.90
N SER A 162 22.33 18.66 -16.02
CA SER A 162 23.68 18.12 -16.27
C SER A 162 24.79 19.19 -16.19
N ILE A 163 24.52 20.41 -16.66
CA ILE A 163 25.48 21.53 -16.60
C ILE A 163 25.71 22.00 -15.15
N GLU A 164 24.63 22.25 -14.40
CA GLU A 164 24.72 22.63 -12.98
C GLU A 164 25.47 21.57 -12.18
N ASN A 165 25.16 20.29 -12.41
CA ASN A 165 25.87 19.18 -11.77
C ASN A 165 27.36 19.18 -12.12
N GLY A 166 27.71 19.36 -13.40
CA GLY A 166 29.10 19.37 -13.87
C GLY A 166 29.92 20.50 -13.25
N GLU A 167 29.38 21.71 -13.15
CA GLU A 167 30.07 22.84 -12.53
C GLU A 167 30.29 22.65 -11.02
N LEU A 168 29.30 22.09 -10.30
CA LEU A 168 29.45 21.78 -8.87
C LEU A 168 30.51 20.69 -8.64
N GLN A 169 30.54 19.65 -9.47
CA GLN A 169 31.53 18.56 -9.34
C GLN A 169 32.96 19.02 -9.62
N LYS A 170 33.16 19.95 -10.58
CA LYS A 170 34.49 20.54 -10.85
C LYS A 170 35.08 21.24 -9.62
N GLU A 171 34.22 21.74 -8.75
CA GLU A 171 34.57 22.47 -7.53
C GLU A 171 34.66 21.53 -6.31
N GLY A 172 34.60 20.21 -6.53
CA GLY A 172 34.67 19.21 -5.46
C GLY A 172 33.40 19.10 -4.61
N ILE A 173 32.29 19.71 -5.03
CA ILE A 173 31.03 19.66 -4.28
C ILE A 173 30.30 18.34 -4.60
N SER A 174 29.80 17.67 -3.56
CA SER A 174 29.00 16.45 -3.71
C SER A 174 27.65 16.79 -4.37
N SER A 175 27.54 16.50 -5.67
CA SER A 175 26.29 16.66 -6.41
C SER A 175 26.02 15.47 -7.34
N VAL A 176 24.75 15.19 -7.55
CA VAL A 176 24.26 14.12 -8.43
C VAL A 176 23.15 14.63 -9.34
N LEU A 177 23.06 14.04 -10.52
CA LEU A 177 21.97 14.26 -11.47
C LEU A 177 20.89 13.17 -11.35
N ASP A 178 21.25 11.90 -11.21
CA ASP A 178 20.23 10.88 -10.92
C ASP A 178 19.94 10.83 -9.41
N MET A 179 18.68 10.96 -9.03
CA MET A 179 18.22 10.82 -7.65
C MET A 179 18.55 9.44 -7.05
N ASN A 180 18.72 8.42 -7.89
CA ASN A 180 19.18 7.09 -7.49
C ASN A 180 20.57 7.13 -6.84
N ASP A 181 21.44 8.03 -7.31
CA ASP A 181 22.84 8.11 -6.87
C ASP A 181 23.03 8.81 -5.52
N ILE A 182 21.96 9.39 -4.95
CA ILE A 182 21.98 9.94 -3.59
C ILE A 182 22.28 8.82 -2.58
N ASN A 183 23.41 8.91 -1.90
CA ASN A 183 23.90 7.95 -0.89
C ASN A 183 23.91 8.50 0.55
N THR A 184 23.48 9.75 0.74
CA THR A 184 23.37 10.42 2.04
C THR A 184 21.89 10.60 2.42
N ASN A 185 21.64 10.85 3.70
CA ASN A 185 20.32 11.27 4.20
C ASN A 185 20.19 12.80 4.34
N ASN A 186 21.23 13.56 3.96
CA ASN A 186 21.22 15.01 3.92
C ASN A 186 21.26 15.47 2.47
N VAL A 187 20.20 16.10 1.98
CA VAL A 187 20.06 16.45 0.56
C VAL A 187 19.74 17.92 0.40
N ILE A 188 20.45 18.60 -0.49
CA ILE A 188 20.06 19.94 -0.99
C ILE A 188 19.29 19.73 -2.28
N LEU A 189 18.02 20.11 -2.29
CA LEU A 189 17.13 19.97 -3.42
C LEU A 189 17.14 21.25 -4.25
N SER A 190 17.88 21.25 -5.37
CA SER A 190 17.87 22.32 -6.38
C SER A 190 16.83 22.06 -7.47
N ARG A 191 16.52 20.79 -7.72
CA ARG A 191 15.51 20.34 -8.68
C ARG A 191 14.12 20.34 -8.07
N GLU A 192 13.21 21.08 -8.66
CA GLU A 192 11.81 21.00 -8.27
C GLU A 192 11.22 19.71 -8.81
N LEU A 193 10.66 18.90 -7.91
CA LEU A 193 10.02 17.63 -8.29
C LEU A 193 8.58 17.90 -8.72
N GLU A 194 8.15 17.25 -9.79
CA GLU A 194 6.84 17.46 -10.40
C GLU A 194 5.84 16.36 -10.02
N SER A 195 6.29 15.27 -9.40
CA SER A 195 5.43 14.15 -9.02
C SER A 195 5.59 13.68 -7.57
N ILE A 196 4.48 13.23 -6.98
CA ILE A 196 4.48 12.59 -5.65
C ILE A 196 5.41 11.37 -5.59
N PRO A 197 5.46 10.46 -6.60
CA PRO A 197 6.40 9.33 -6.54
C PRO A 197 7.88 9.78 -6.55
N GLY A 198 8.23 10.83 -7.30
CA GLY A 198 9.57 11.42 -7.24
C GLY A 198 9.89 11.93 -5.84
N TYR A 199 8.97 12.72 -5.27
CA TYR A 199 9.11 13.22 -3.91
C TYR A 199 9.18 12.12 -2.85
N LEU A 200 8.34 11.09 -2.93
CA LEU A 200 8.37 9.96 -2.00
C LEU A 200 9.69 9.19 -2.08
N PHE A 201 10.26 9.04 -3.27
CA PHE A 201 11.55 8.38 -3.41
C PHE A 201 12.65 9.15 -2.70
N LEU A 202 12.74 10.47 -2.92
CA LEU A 202 13.67 11.32 -2.18
C LEU A 202 13.41 11.26 -0.68
N ARG A 203 12.15 11.45 -0.28
CA ARG A 203 11.70 11.47 1.11
C ARG A 203 12.10 10.24 1.90
N ASN A 204 12.01 9.06 1.27
CA ASN A 204 12.35 7.80 1.92
C ASN A 204 13.86 7.59 2.14
N LYS A 205 14.72 8.39 1.48
CA LYS A 205 16.17 8.41 1.74
C LYS A 205 16.56 9.30 2.92
N LEU A 206 15.66 10.19 3.37
CA LEU A 206 15.98 11.25 4.33
C LEU A 206 15.84 10.86 5.79
N TRP A 207 15.38 9.64 6.13
CA TRP A 207 15.10 9.28 7.53
C TRP A 207 16.30 9.54 8.46
N GLY A 208 16.07 10.29 9.54
CA GLY A 208 17.11 10.74 10.47
C GLY A 208 18.03 11.87 9.95
N GLY A 209 17.82 12.36 8.74
CA GLY A 209 18.63 13.38 8.08
C GLY A 209 17.91 14.71 7.85
N THR A 210 18.32 15.46 6.82
CA THR A 210 17.84 16.81 6.51
C THR A 210 17.59 17.01 5.02
N LEU A 211 16.42 17.53 4.65
CA LEU A 211 16.16 18.11 3.34
C LEU A 211 16.35 19.62 3.40
N ILE A 212 17.24 20.15 2.57
CA ILE A 212 17.38 21.59 2.32
C ILE A 212 16.67 21.85 1.00
N ASP A 213 15.42 22.29 1.07
CA ASP A 213 14.58 22.53 -0.11
C ASP A 213 14.74 23.97 -0.60
N LEU A 214 15.30 24.13 -1.79
CA LEU A 214 15.48 25.41 -2.47
C LEU A 214 14.37 25.69 -3.50
N THR A 215 13.32 24.87 -3.47
CA THR A 215 12.22 24.81 -4.42
C THR A 215 10.87 24.84 -3.69
N ASP A 216 9.78 24.74 -4.44
CA ASP A 216 8.43 24.63 -3.89
C ASP A 216 7.99 23.17 -3.63
N THR A 217 8.89 22.19 -3.79
CA THR A 217 8.57 20.76 -3.73
C THR A 217 7.92 20.35 -2.41
N THR A 218 8.52 20.74 -1.28
CA THR A 218 7.99 20.43 0.06
C THR A 218 6.61 21.04 0.24
N GLU A 219 6.41 22.30 -0.17
CA GLU A 219 5.12 22.98 -0.04
C GLU A 219 4.04 22.28 -0.84
N LYS A 220 4.38 21.83 -2.05
CA LYS A 220 3.48 21.10 -2.92
C LYS A 220 3.09 19.73 -2.34
N PHE A 221 4.03 19.01 -1.72
CA PHE A 221 3.88 17.57 -1.51
C PHE A 221 3.98 17.05 -0.07
N GLU A 222 4.61 17.76 0.88
CA GLU A 222 4.72 17.33 2.27
C GLU A 222 3.42 17.56 3.05
N ASN A 223 2.37 16.89 2.60
CA ASN A 223 1.08 16.79 3.26
C ASN A 223 0.78 15.31 3.51
N TRP A 224 0.48 14.94 4.77
CA TRP A 224 0.29 13.54 5.14
C TRP A 224 -0.80 12.80 4.36
N GLU A 225 -1.85 13.48 3.88
CA GLU A 225 -2.85 12.85 3.01
C GLU A 225 -2.27 12.51 1.63
N LYS A 226 -1.53 13.46 1.02
CA LYS A 226 -0.83 13.25 -0.26
C LYS A 226 0.26 12.17 -0.16
N ILE A 227 1.05 12.19 0.91
CA ILE A 227 2.08 11.16 1.17
C ILE A 227 1.45 9.77 1.21
N ARG A 228 0.37 9.61 1.98
CA ARG A 228 -0.30 8.30 2.10
C ARG A 228 -0.95 7.87 0.79
N LEU A 229 -1.54 8.79 0.03
CA LEU A 229 -2.05 8.50 -1.32
C LEU A 229 -0.93 8.06 -2.27
N GLY A 230 0.25 8.68 -2.17
CA GLY A 230 1.42 8.25 -2.90
C GLY A 230 1.91 6.86 -2.49
N GLU A 231 1.93 6.53 -1.20
CA GLU A 231 2.27 5.17 -0.70
C GLU A 231 1.22 4.11 -1.10
N LEU A 232 0.01 4.53 -1.41
CA LEU A 232 -1.03 3.68 -2.00
C LEU A 232 -0.85 3.52 -3.53
N GLY A 233 0.11 4.23 -4.11
CA GLY A 233 0.40 4.34 -5.54
C GLY A 233 -0.76 4.93 -6.30
N PHE A 234 -1.29 6.07 -5.86
CA PHE A 234 -2.34 6.78 -6.59
C PHE A 234 -1.83 7.61 -7.77
N TYR A 235 -0.56 8.05 -7.71
CA TYR A 235 0.00 9.02 -8.63
C TYR A 235 0.91 8.39 -9.70
N ASN A 236 1.00 9.06 -10.84
CA ASN A 236 1.97 8.73 -11.88
C ASN A 236 3.35 9.28 -11.50
N ALA A 237 4.41 8.57 -11.90
CA ALA A 237 5.77 9.07 -11.79
C ALA A 237 6.10 9.99 -12.97
N ASN A 238 6.98 10.96 -12.73
CA ASN A 238 7.67 11.70 -13.78
C ASN A 238 9.12 11.21 -13.89
N LYS A 239 9.58 10.88 -15.10
CA LYS A 239 10.95 10.39 -15.35
C LYS A 239 12.00 11.45 -14.99
N TYR A 240 11.71 12.72 -15.29
CA TYR A 240 12.63 13.84 -15.05
C TYR A 240 12.88 14.11 -13.57
N ASP A 241 11.94 13.77 -12.68
CA ASP A 241 12.18 13.83 -11.24
C ASP A 241 13.39 12.98 -10.85
N PHE A 242 13.56 11.81 -11.48
CA PHE A 242 14.65 10.89 -11.18
C PHE A 242 15.92 11.23 -11.93
N GLU A 243 15.85 11.28 -13.27
CA GLU A 243 17.02 11.41 -14.15
C GLU A 243 17.57 12.83 -14.23
N GLY A 244 16.79 13.85 -13.86
CA GLY A 244 17.14 15.25 -14.08
C GLY A 244 16.96 15.70 -15.53
N TYR A 245 17.39 16.92 -15.82
CA TYR A 245 17.26 17.52 -17.14
C TYR A 245 18.61 17.63 -17.85
N GLU A 246 18.62 17.42 -19.16
CA GLU A 246 19.76 17.75 -19.98
C GLU A 246 19.77 19.24 -20.30
N SER A 247 20.94 19.87 -20.17
CA SER A 247 21.19 21.26 -20.55
C SER A 247 22.51 21.34 -21.31
N PHE A 248 22.63 22.30 -22.22
CA PHE A 248 23.83 22.44 -23.06
C PHE A 248 24.59 23.75 -22.83
N ASN A 249 23.91 24.77 -22.30
CA ASN A 249 24.49 26.11 -22.14
C ASN A 249 24.33 26.61 -20.70
N LEU A 250 25.30 27.41 -20.27
CA LEU A 250 25.23 28.25 -19.07
C LEU A 250 24.71 29.63 -19.44
N GLU A 251 23.54 29.97 -18.92
CA GLU A 251 22.94 31.29 -19.07
C GLU A 251 23.30 32.18 -17.88
N GLN A 252 23.32 33.50 -18.13
CA GLN A 252 23.43 34.49 -17.06
C GLN A 252 22.06 34.99 -16.64
N VAL A 253 21.87 35.13 -15.33
CA VAL A 253 20.64 35.69 -14.77
C VAL A 253 20.98 36.67 -13.65
N LYS A 254 20.67 37.95 -13.83
CA LYS A 254 20.93 38.97 -12.80
C LYS A 254 20.08 38.75 -11.56
N ASN A 255 20.64 38.92 -10.36
CA ASN A 255 19.90 38.99 -9.08
C ASN A 255 19.06 37.75 -8.72
N PHE A 256 19.53 36.53 -8.99
CA PHE A 256 18.91 35.33 -8.39
C PHE A 256 19.37 35.20 -6.93
N THR A 257 18.42 35.10 -5.99
CA THR A 257 18.71 34.99 -4.56
C THR A 257 17.72 34.06 -3.88
N LEU A 258 18.13 33.48 -2.76
CA LEU A 258 17.29 32.62 -1.92
C LEU A 258 17.00 33.33 -0.59
N LYS A 259 15.74 33.26 -0.15
CA LYS A 259 15.32 33.71 1.17
C LYS A 259 15.08 32.50 2.06
N TYR A 260 15.66 32.50 3.25
CA TYR A 260 15.38 31.48 4.26
C TYR A 260 13.97 31.67 4.84
N ASP A 261 13.15 30.63 4.83
CA ASP A 261 11.76 30.69 5.33
C ASP A 261 11.55 29.99 6.67
N GLY A 262 12.44 29.08 7.03
CA GLY A 262 12.37 28.39 8.31
C GLY A 262 12.82 26.94 8.25
N GLU A 263 12.73 26.29 9.40
CA GLU A 263 12.96 24.87 9.56
C GLU A 263 11.78 24.19 10.26
N SER A 264 11.56 22.92 9.94
CA SER A 264 10.55 22.08 10.56
C SER A 264 11.01 20.63 10.67
N ILE A 265 10.45 19.90 11.62
CA ILE A 265 10.67 18.46 11.77
C ILE A 265 9.39 17.74 11.38
N ILE A 266 9.50 16.72 10.53
CA ILE A 266 8.34 15.92 10.13
C ILE A 266 7.84 15.09 11.31
N LYS A 267 6.62 15.39 11.75
CA LYS A 267 5.95 14.71 12.86
C LYS A 267 4.69 14.01 12.36
N PRO A 268 4.41 12.77 12.81
CA PRO A 268 3.18 12.09 12.47
C PRO A 268 2.00 12.79 13.15
N ARG A 269 0.80 12.70 12.56
CA ARG A 269 -0.40 13.30 13.17
C ARG A 269 -0.76 12.58 14.47
N SER A 270 -1.29 13.35 15.41
CA SER A 270 -1.80 12.84 16.69
C SER A 270 -2.93 11.83 16.46
N ASN A 271 -3.92 12.22 15.64
CA ASN A 271 -5.04 11.39 15.22
C ASN A 271 -5.02 11.22 13.69
N ILE A 272 -4.99 9.97 13.25
CA ILE A 272 -5.02 9.60 11.83
C ILE A 272 -6.43 9.13 11.52
N PRO A 273 -7.23 9.88 10.74
CA PRO A 273 -8.55 9.42 10.32
C PRO A 273 -8.41 8.10 9.56
N SER A 274 -9.10 7.07 10.01
CA SER A 274 -9.04 5.75 9.38
C SER A 274 -10.44 5.20 9.17
N LEU A 275 -10.61 4.49 8.05
CA LEU A 275 -11.85 3.78 7.78
C LEU A 275 -11.94 2.54 8.67
N ILE A 276 -12.97 2.46 9.50
CA ILE A 276 -13.23 1.32 10.38
C ILE A 276 -14.32 0.46 9.74
N ILE A 277 -14.07 -0.84 9.64
CA ILE A 277 -15.09 -1.81 9.26
C ILE A 277 -15.65 -2.41 10.54
N LYS A 278 -16.95 -2.18 10.80
CA LYS A 278 -17.67 -2.76 11.93
C LYS A 278 -19.01 -3.28 11.44
N ASP A 279 -19.30 -4.56 11.71
CA ASP A 279 -20.54 -5.22 11.28
C ASP A 279 -20.82 -5.06 9.78
N ARG A 280 -19.74 -5.13 8.98
CA ARG A 280 -19.72 -4.90 7.52
C ARG A 280 -20.10 -3.48 7.06
N LYS A 281 -20.24 -2.53 7.98
CA LYS A 281 -20.43 -1.11 7.70
C LYS A 281 -19.08 -0.38 7.69
N LEU A 282 -19.00 0.64 6.86
CA LEU A 282 -17.81 1.44 6.58
C LEU A 282 -17.91 2.78 7.30
N PHE A 283 -17.22 2.90 8.43
CA PHE A 283 -17.25 4.11 9.24
C PHE A 283 -15.99 4.93 9.04
N LEU A 284 -16.14 6.23 8.77
CA LEU A 284 -15.08 7.20 8.96
C LEU A 284 -15.47 8.10 10.13
N LYS A 285 -14.66 8.08 11.19
CA LYS A 285 -15.06 8.60 12.51
C LYS A 285 -16.36 7.90 12.93
N GLU A 286 -17.45 8.64 13.14
CA GLU A 286 -18.76 8.11 13.53
C GLU A 286 -19.75 8.01 12.36
N LYS A 287 -19.36 8.44 11.15
CA LYS A 287 -20.26 8.51 10.00
C LYS A 287 -20.20 7.22 9.19
N ASN A 288 -21.37 6.63 8.95
CA ASN A 288 -21.52 5.46 8.10
C ASN A 288 -21.54 5.87 6.62
N LEU A 289 -20.50 5.51 5.87
CA LEU A 289 -20.35 5.81 4.45
C LEU A 289 -20.93 4.72 3.55
N GLY A 290 -21.27 3.55 4.10
CA GLY A 290 -21.82 2.44 3.34
C GLY A 290 -21.67 1.10 4.06
N GLU A 291 -22.10 0.04 3.40
CA GLU A 291 -21.96 -1.33 3.89
C GLU A 291 -21.58 -2.27 2.74
N PHE A 292 -21.08 -3.44 3.08
CA PHE A 292 -20.86 -4.49 2.10
C PHE A 292 -21.35 -5.83 2.62
N ASP A 293 -21.57 -6.76 1.71
CA ASP A 293 -21.86 -8.15 2.02
C ASP A 293 -21.30 -9.05 0.92
N THR A 294 -21.22 -10.35 1.21
CA THR A 294 -21.01 -11.37 0.18
C THR A 294 -22.25 -12.26 0.15
N LYS A 295 -22.71 -12.64 -1.04
CA LYS A 295 -23.80 -13.60 -1.19
C LYS A 295 -23.71 -14.29 -2.52
N SER A 296 -23.78 -15.62 -2.54
CA SER A 296 -23.79 -16.40 -3.78
C SER A 296 -22.65 -16.03 -4.74
N ARG A 297 -21.42 -15.92 -4.20
CA ARG A 297 -20.21 -15.52 -4.92
C ARG A 297 -20.24 -14.10 -5.52
N LYS A 298 -21.19 -13.25 -5.11
CA LYS A 298 -21.22 -11.84 -5.45
C LYS A 298 -20.81 -11.01 -4.23
N VAL A 299 -20.09 -9.95 -4.49
CA VAL A 299 -19.84 -8.87 -3.53
C VAL A 299 -20.93 -7.83 -3.73
N ILE A 300 -21.69 -7.56 -2.68
CA ILE A 300 -22.71 -6.51 -2.67
C ILE A 300 -22.13 -5.34 -1.90
N ILE A 301 -22.08 -4.15 -2.49
CA ILE A 301 -21.62 -2.92 -1.83
C ILE A 301 -22.76 -1.92 -1.90
N LYS A 302 -23.15 -1.36 -0.76
CA LYS A 302 -24.13 -0.28 -0.68
C LYS A 302 -23.41 0.98 -0.20
N ILE A 303 -23.48 2.05 -0.97
CA ILE A 303 -22.83 3.33 -0.65
C ILE A 303 -23.91 4.36 -0.30
N ASN A 304 -23.68 5.10 0.79
CA ASN A 304 -24.58 6.16 1.25
C ASN A 304 -24.23 7.51 0.59
N CYS A 305 -24.53 7.66 -0.70
CA CYS A 305 -24.55 8.98 -1.37
C CYS A 305 -25.89 9.68 -1.09
N ARG A 306 -26.26 10.70 -1.88
CA ARG A 306 -27.61 11.31 -1.91
C ARG A 306 -28.76 10.29 -1.93
N SER A 307 -28.55 9.18 -2.64
CA SER A 307 -29.37 7.98 -2.57
C SER A 307 -28.47 6.77 -2.31
N ILE A 308 -29.01 5.75 -1.64
CA ILE A 308 -28.29 4.50 -1.42
C ILE A 308 -28.12 3.78 -2.75
N GLN A 309 -26.89 3.65 -3.22
CA GLN A 309 -26.58 2.91 -4.44
C GLN A 309 -26.07 1.51 -4.09
N THR A 310 -26.64 0.48 -4.71
CA THR A 310 -26.20 -0.91 -4.54
C THR A 310 -25.43 -1.39 -5.78
N PHE A 311 -24.24 -1.93 -5.57
CA PHE A 311 -23.39 -2.57 -6.57
C PHE A 311 -23.29 -4.06 -6.28
N ALA A 312 -23.73 -4.91 -7.20
CA ALA A 312 -23.57 -6.37 -7.09
C ALA A 312 -22.54 -6.84 -8.12
N LEU A 313 -21.36 -7.24 -7.64
CA LEU A 313 -20.20 -7.56 -8.48
C LEU A 313 -19.80 -9.02 -8.32
N SER A 314 -19.56 -9.72 -9.44
CA SER A 314 -18.95 -11.06 -9.42
C SER A 314 -17.49 -11.04 -8.99
N LYS A 315 -16.80 -9.91 -9.19
CA LYS A 315 -15.44 -9.63 -8.75
C LYS A 315 -15.35 -8.20 -8.23
N LEU A 316 -14.73 -8.01 -7.07
CA LEU A 316 -14.51 -6.67 -6.52
C LEU A 316 -13.75 -5.80 -7.53
N SER A 317 -14.25 -4.60 -7.78
CA SER A 317 -13.63 -3.60 -8.65
C SER A 317 -13.44 -2.29 -7.90
N LEU A 318 -12.59 -1.42 -8.43
CA LEU A 318 -12.29 -0.12 -7.82
C LEU A 318 -13.42 0.91 -8.03
N SER A 319 -14.26 0.72 -9.04
CA SER A 319 -15.28 1.69 -9.47
C SER A 319 -16.27 2.13 -8.37
N PRO A 320 -16.83 1.23 -7.52
CA PRO A 320 -17.69 1.63 -6.41
C PRO A 320 -16.99 2.46 -5.33
N PHE A 321 -15.66 2.48 -5.33
CA PHE A 321 -14.85 3.19 -4.35
C PHE A 321 -14.38 4.53 -4.90
N ILE A 322 -13.77 4.51 -6.09
CA ILE A 322 -13.12 5.67 -6.69
C ILE A 322 -13.70 5.88 -8.08
N SER A 323 -14.79 6.65 -8.14
CA SER A 323 -15.29 7.23 -9.38
C SER A 323 -14.90 8.72 -9.41
N PRO A 324 -14.48 9.28 -10.56
CA PRO A 324 -14.18 10.71 -10.63
C PRO A 324 -15.41 11.53 -10.23
N LEU A 325 -15.22 12.48 -9.30
CA LEU A 325 -16.31 13.33 -8.79
C LEU A 325 -17.04 14.08 -9.91
N SER A 326 -16.33 14.43 -10.99
CA SER A 326 -16.89 15.10 -12.18
C SER A 326 -17.97 14.28 -12.90
N THR A 327 -18.00 12.97 -12.72
CA THR A 327 -19.02 12.11 -13.35
C THR A 327 -20.35 12.11 -12.59
N GLY A 328 -20.38 12.63 -11.35
CA GLY A 328 -21.55 12.57 -10.47
C GLY A 328 -21.98 11.16 -10.07
N ARG A 329 -21.19 10.13 -10.41
CA ARG A 329 -21.51 8.74 -10.09
C ARG A 329 -21.26 8.47 -8.61
N CYS A 330 -22.25 7.85 -7.97
CA CYS A 330 -22.12 7.45 -6.58
C CYS A 330 -20.93 6.50 -6.40
N SER A 331 -20.09 6.80 -5.43
CA SER A 331 -18.91 6.02 -5.03
C SER A 331 -18.56 6.35 -3.59
N LEU A 332 -17.74 5.52 -2.93
CA LEU A 332 -17.30 5.77 -1.55
C LEU A 332 -16.58 7.12 -1.42
N LEU A 333 -15.81 7.52 -2.45
CA LEU A 333 -15.20 8.84 -2.56
C LEU A 333 -16.26 9.95 -2.51
N MET A 334 -17.30 9.86 -3.34
CA MET A 334 -18.38 10.85 -3.37
C MET A 334 -19.11 10.95 -2.03
N ALA A 335 -19.52 9.81 -1.47
CA ALA A 335 -20.20 9.77 -0.17
C ALA A 335 -19.35 10.39 0.96
N CYS A 336 -18.03 10.15 0.94
CA CYS A 336 -17.13 10.77 1.90
C CYS A 336 -17.01 12.29 1.68
N VAL A 337 -16.82 12.75 0.44
CA VAL A 337 -16.65 14.17 0.13
C VAL A 337 -17.90 14.98 0.47
N GLU A 338 -19.10 14.41 0.25
CA GLU A 338 -20.37 15.05 0.64
C GLU A 338 -20.45 15.31 2.17
N VAL A 339 -19.80 14.49 2.99
CA VAL A 339 -19.83 14.60 4.46
C VAL A 339 -18.67 15.41 5.02
N PHE A 340 -17.46 15.23 4.48
CA PHE A 340 -16.22 15.75 5.07
C PHE A 340 -15.57 16.90 4.30
N GLN A 341 -15.99 17.14 3.05
CA GLN A 341 -15.47 18.21 2.17
C GLN A 341 -13.94 18.21 1.99
N ASP A 342 -13.28 17.08 2.25
CA ASP A 342 -11.83 16.91 2.10
C ASP A 342 -11.56 15.85 1.03
N LYS A 343 -11.14 16.30 -0.15
CA LYS A 343 -10.93 15.45 -1.31
C LYS A 343 -9.78 14.46 -1.12
N ASP A 344 -8.68 14.88 -0.52
CA ASP A 344 -7.48 14.03 -0.38
C ASP A 344 -7.73 12.96 0.68
N LEU A 345 -8.30 13.34 1.84
CA LEU A 345 -8.75 12.40 2.86
C LEU A 345 -9.72 11.37 2.28
N CYS A 346 -10.74 11.82 1.54
CA CYS A 346 -11.76 10.94 1.01
C CYS A 346 -11.26 10.04 -0.11
N THR A 347 -10.32 10.51 -0.93
CA THR A 347 -9.66 9.66 -1.94
C THR A 347 -8.86 8.56 -1.26
N ARG A 348 -8.13 8.89 -0.20
CA ARG A 348 -7.38 7.89 0.57
C ARG A 348 -8.32 6.88 1.22
N VAL A 349 -9.35 7.35 1.90
CA VAL A 349 -10.34 6.51 2.59
C VAL A 349 -11.04 5.57 1.63
N ALA A 350 -11.41 6.06 0.44
CA ALA A 350 -12.01 5.23 -0.60
C ALA A 350 -11.07 4.10 -1.04
N PHE A 351 -9.79 4.42 -1.27
CA PHE A 351 -8.80 3.43 -1.68
C PHE A 351 -8.48 2.42 -0.57
N GLU A 352 -8.26 2.90 0.67
CA GLU A 352 -8.09 2.02 1.84
C GLU A 352 -9.30 1.11 2.04
N GLY A 353 -10.52 1.63 1.79
CA GLY A 353 -11.75 0.86 1.84
C GLY A 353 -11.79 -0.27 0.82
N PHE A 354 -11.38 -0.01 -0.42
CA PHE A 354 -11.24 -1.03 -1.45
C PHE A 354 -10.27 -2.14 -1.01
N LEU A 355 -9.08 -1.78 -0.54
CA LEU A 355 -8.08 -2.74 -0.08
C LEU A 355 -8.58 -3.58 1.10
N LYS A 356 -9.21 -2.95 2.09
CA LYS A 356 -9.76 -3.67 3.26
C LYS A 356 -10.86 -4.65 2.89
N ILE A 357 -11.78 -4.25 2.01
CA ILE A 357 -12.85 -5.15 1.54
C ILE A 357 -12.27 -6.29 0.71
N ARG A 358 -11.30 -6.01 -0.16
CA ARG A 358 -10.59 -7.03 -0.93
C ARG A 358 -9.92 -8.07 -0.03
N ASP A 359 -9.18 -7.61 0.98
CA ASP A 359 -8.47 -8.47 1.92
C ASP A 359 -9.47 -9.31 2.75
N TYR A 360 -10.58 -8.70 3.17
CA TYR A 360 -11.68 -9.42 3.82
C TYR A 360 -12.23 -10.56 2.94
N ILE A 361 -12.52 -10.27 1.68
CA ILE A 361 -13.05 -11.25 0.72
C ILE A 361 -12.03 -12.36 0.45
N SER A 362 -10.75 -12.02 0.30
CA SER A 362 -9.67 -12.99 0.10
C SER A 362 -9.54 -13.93 1.30
N ASN A 363 -9.61 -13.40 2.53
CA ASN A 363 -9.59 -14.20 3.76
C ASN A 363 -10.83 -15.09 3.87
N LEU A 364 -12.00 -14.59 3.47
CA LEU A 364 -13.24 -15.35 3.44
C LEU A 364 -13.13 -16.56 2.48
N TYR A 365 -12.60 -16.36 1.28
CA TYR A 365 -12.44 -17.44 0.28
C TYR A 365 -11.32 -18.43 0.59
N SER A 366 -10.27 -18.02 1.29
CA SER A 366 -9.16 -18.89 1.71
C SER A 366 -9.41 -19.59 3.05
N SER A 367 -10.54 -19.32 3.72
CA SER A 367 -10.90 -19.96 4.99
C SER A 367 -11.09 -21.47 4.82
N ASN A 368 -10.47 -22.26 5.70
CA ASN A 368 -10.66 -23.71 5.70
C ASN A 368 -12.00 -24.07 6.40
N ILE A 369 -13.10 -23.87 5.68
CA ILE A 369 -14.47 -24.10 6.15
C ILE A 369 -14.62 -25.53 6.68
N GLY A 370 -14.02 -26.54 6.00
CA GLY A 370 -14.07 -27.93 6.43
C GLY A 370 -13.46 -28.16 7.82
N LYS A 371 -12.31 -27.54 8.11
CA LYS A 371 -11.68 -27.61 9.43
C LYS A 371 -12.50 -26.89 10.51
N ILE A 372 -13.05 -25.71 10.18
CA ILE A 372 -13.92 -24.95 11.09
C ILE A 372 -15.18 -25.75 11.44
N LEU A 373 -15.83 -26.34 10.43
CA LEU A 373 -17.01 -27.18 10.65
C LEU A 373 -16.67 -28.43 11.45
N SER A 374 -15.53 -29.05 11.19
CA SER A 374 -15.11 -30.25 11.92
C SER A 374 -14.89 -30.01 13.41
N SER A 375 -14.43 -28.82 13.81
CA SER A 375 -14.28 -28.45 15.22
C SER A 375 -15.60 -28.08 15.89
N ILE A 376 -16.52 -27.44 15.16
CA ILE A 376 -17.82 -27.02 15.66
C ILE A 376 -18.79 -28.20 15.78
N VAL A 377 -18.86 -29.05 14.75
CA VAL A 377 -19.77 -30.19 14.68
C VAL A 377 -19.16 -31.37 15.44
N THR A 378 -19.28 -31.35 16.76
CA THR A 378 -18.79 -32.41 17.64
C THR A 378 -19.79 -33.56 17.76
N ARG A 379 -19.36 -34.72 18.28
CA ARG A 379 -20.28 -35.81 18.64
C ARG A 379 -21.35 -35.36 19.62
N LYS A 380 -20.99 -34.51 20.59
CA LYS A 380 -21.91 -33.93 21.57
C LYS A 380 -23.00 -33.11 20.88
N LEU A 381 -22.65 -32.27 19.90
CA LEU A 381 -23.63 -31.51 19.14
C LEU A 381 -24.65 -32.42 18.43
N ILE A 382 -24.21 -33.54 17.85
CA ILE A 382 -25.13 -34.50 17.20
C ILE A 382 -26.14 -35.06 18.20
N VAL A 383 -25.68 -35.48 19.38
CA VAL A 383 -26.55 -35.97 20.46
C VAL A 383 -27.49 -34.87 20.97
N ASP A 384 -27.02 -33.64 21.00
CA ASP A 384 -27.79 -32.50 21.47
C ASP A 384 -28.91 -32.10 20.49
N ILE A 385 -28.65 -32.17 19.18
CA ILE A 385 -29.65 -31.91 18.12
C ILE A 385 -30.74 -32.99 18.11
N THR A 386 -30.41 -34.24 18.44
CA THR A 386 -31.42 -35.31 18.45
C THR A 386 -32.41 -35.19 19.60
N LYS A 387 -32.06 -34.45 20.66
CA LYS A 387 -32.91 -34.20 21.83
C LYS A 387 -33.71 -32.91 21.74
N SER A 388 -33.14 -31.86 21.14
CA SER A 388 -33.72 -30.53 21.15
C SER A 388 -33.22 -29.67 19.98
N LYS A 389 -33.98 -28.64 19.62
CA LYS A 389 -33.55 -27.61 18.66
C LYS A 389 -32.26 -26.95 19.13
N ARG A 390 -31.30 -26.78 18.22
CA ARG A 390 -30.02 -26.10 18.46
C ARG A 390 -29.79 -24.97 17.48
N ILE A 391 -29.27 -23.87 17.99
CA ILE A 391 -28.82 -22.73 17.19
C ILE A 391 -27.30 -22.79 17.14
N LEU A 392 -26.76 -22.76 15.93
CA LEU A 392 -25.35 -22.81 15.64
C LEU A 392 -24.93 -21.48 15.03
N SER A 393 -24.10 -20.72 15.74
CA SER A 393 -23.48 -19.50 15.19
C SER A 393 -22.07 -19.84 14.71
N ILE A 394 -21.85 -19.81 13.40
CA ILE A 394 -20.54 -20.05 12.79
C ILE A 394 -19.95 -18.70 12.37
N ASN A 395 -18.80 -18.35 12.92
CA ASN A 395 -18.03 -17.19 12.48
C ASN A 395 -16.96 -17.64 11.45
N ILE A 396 -17.01 -17.06 10.25
CA ILE A 396 -16.01 -17.28 9.21
C ILE A 396 -15.43 -15.93 8.83
N SER A 397 -14.19 -15.67 9.24
CA SER A 397 -13.47 -14.44 8.94
C SER A 397 -14.26 -13.16 9.24
N GLY A 398 -15.06 -13.16 10.33
CA GLY A 398 -15.89 -12.03 10.75
C GLY A 398 -17.33 -12.07 10.24
N LYS A 399 -17.67 -12.96 9.31
CA LYS A 399 -19.06 -13.23 8.90
C LYS A 399 -19.71 -14.22 9.85
N ASN A 400 -20.75 -13.80 10.57
CA ASN A 400 -21.55 -14.71 11.39
C ASN A 400 -22.70 -15.28 10.56
N ILE A 401 -22.74 -16.61 10.45
CA ILE A 401 -23.82 -17.37 9.82
C ILE A 401 -24.54 -18.12 10.95
N VAL A 402 -25.82 -17.79 11.17
CA VAL A 402 -26.65 -18.41 12.20
C VAL A 402 -27.51 -19.48 11.55
N LEU A 403 -27.35 -20.72 12.01
CA LEU A 403 -28.06 -21.90 11.50
C LEU A 403 -28.89 -22.51 12.63
N GLU A 404 -30.13 -22.84 12.34
CA GLU A 404 -31.01 -23.60 13.20
C GLU A 404 -31.02 -25.07 12.77
N LEU A 405 -30.77 -25.95 13.72
CA LEU A 405 -30.73 -27.40 13.57
C LEU A 405 -31.85 -28.00 14.41
N ASN A 406 -32.77 -28.71 13.77
CA ASN A 406 -33.87 -29.37 14.45
C ASN A 406 -34.05 -30.80 13.95
N ARG A 407 -34.43 -31.72 14.84
CA ARG A 407 -34.78 -33.08 14.46
C ARG A 407 -36.23 -33.14 13.98
N ASN A 408 -36.45 -33.79 12.84
CA ASN A 408 -37.77 -34.14 12.34
C ASN A 408 -37.77 -35.61 11.88
N GLY A 409 -38.29 -36.50 12.72
CA GLY A 409 -38.26 -37.94 12.49
C GLY A 409 -36.84 -38.50 12.36
N ASN A 410 -36.54 -39.08 11.20
CA ASN A 410 -35.22 -39.64 10.84
C ASN A 410 -34.30 -38.61 10.16
N TYR A 411 -34.64 -37.33 10.23
CA TYR A 411 -33.89 -36.26 9.58
C TYR A 411 -33.50 -35.15 10.55
N ILE A 412 -32.40 -34.46 10.25
CA ILE A 412 -32.09 -33.15 10.81
C ILE A 412 -32.42 -32.12 9.74
N THR A 413 -33.31 -31.18 10.06
CA THR A 413 -33.60 -30.00 9.25
C THR A 413 -32.65 -28.88 9.63
N ILE A 414 -32.03 -28.27 8.63
CA ILE A 414 -31.15 -27.12 8.72
C ILE A 414 -31.88 -25.93 8.10
N SER A 415 -32.05 -24.86 8.87
CA SER A 415 -32.57 -23.58 8.38
C SER A 415 -31.60 -22.46 8.73
N CYS A 416 -31.57 -21.41 7.92
CA CYS A 416 -30.83 -20.18 8.24
C CYS A 416 -31.59 -18.96 7.75
N ASP A 417 -31.44 -17.84 8.44
CA ASP A 417 -32.20 -16.62 8.16
C ASP A 417 -31.95 -16.09 6.74
N SER A 418 -30.77 -16.36 6.17
CA SER A 418 -30.39 -15.94 4.82
C SER A 418 -30.60 -17.01 3.74
N CYS A 419 -30.93 -18.26 4.12
CA CYS A 419 -31.04 -19.43 3.25
C CYS A 419 -32.41 -19.47 2.55
N SER A 420 -32.43 -19.60 1.23
CA SER A 420 -33.69 -19.70 0.47
C SER A 420 -34.42 -21.04 0.63
N LYS A 421 -33.73 -22.10 1.08
CA LYS A 421 -34.31 -23.45 1.25
C LYS A 421 -33.86 -24.10 2.56
N LYS A 422 -34.79 -24.80 3.20
CA LYS A 422 -34.50 -25.70 4.32
C LYS A 422 -33.85 -26.98 3.80
N THR A 423 -32.67 -27.31 4.30
CA THR A 423 -31.95 -28.53 3.93
C THR A 423 -32.31 -29.66 4.90
N LYS A 424 -32.56 -30.86 4.39
CA LYS A 424 -32.84 -32.04 5.22
C LYS A 424 -31.72 -33.07 5.04
N ILE A 425 -31.14 -33.52 6.14
CA ILE A 425 -30.15 -34.60 6.13
C ILE A 425 -30.71 -35.82 6.87
N ARG A 426 -30.43 -37.02 6.38
CA ARG A 426 -30.87 -38.26 7.02
C ARG A 426 -29.92 -38.62 8.17
N ILE A 427 -30.47 -38.93 9.34
CA ILE A 427 -29.74 -39.49 10.48
C ILE A 427 -29.32 -40.93 10.12
N ARG A 428 -28.03 -41.24 10.27
CA ARG A 428 -27.46 -42.57 9.98
C ARG A 428 -27.39 -43.40 11.26
N GLY A 429 -27.17 -44.71 11.10
CA GLY A 429 -27.11 -45.67 12.22
C GLY A 429 -26.01 -45.36 13.23
N ASP A 430 -24.93 -44.67 12.83
CA ASP A 430 -23.87 -44.22 13.71
C ASP A 430 -23.68 -42.69 13.72
N ILE A 431 -23.17 -42.20 14.86
CA ILE A 431 -22.96 -40.77 15.12
C ILE A 431 -21.90 -40.17 14.19
N ASN A 432 -20.87 -40.93 13.80
CA ASN A 432 -19.78 -40.40 12.98
C ASN A 432 -20.23 -40.18 11.52
N SER A 433 -21.01 -41.11 10.96
CA SER A 433 -21.61 -40.95 9.64
C SER A 433 -22.62 -39.81 9.60
N THR A 434 -23.44 -39.66 10.64
CA THR A 434 -24.36 -38.53 10.77
C THR A 434 -23.60 -37.20 10.86
N ARG A 435 -22.52 -37.16 11.64
CA ARG A 435 -21.61 -36.02 11.76
C ARG A 435 -20.98 -35.65 10.41
N TYR A 436 -20.47 -36.63 9.67
CA TYR A 436 -19.84 -36.41 8.37
C TYR A 436 -20.82 -35.79 7.35
N ILE A 437 -22.03 -36.34 7.24
CA ILE A 437 -23.07 -35.82 6.33
C ILE A 437 -23.49 -34.41 6.75
N LEU A 438 -23.63 -34.15 8.05
CA LEU A 438 -23.94 -32.82 8.56
C LEU A 438 -22.83 -31.82 8.19
N ILE A 439 -21.55 -32.17 8.40
CA ILE A 439 -20.42 -31.32 8.00
C ILE A 439 -20.48 -30.99 6.50
N ASN A 440 -20.67 -31.98 5.64
CA ASN A 440 -20.74 -31.74 4.18
C ASN A 440 -21.93 -30.85 3.79
N SER A 441 -23.10 -31.08 4.39
CA SER A 441 -24.28 -30.26 4.10
C SER A 441 -24.13 -28.82 4.60
N LEU A 442 -23.52 -28.62 5.77
CA LEU A 442 -23.19 -27.29 6.28
C LEU A 442 -22.13 -26.61 5.41
N TYR A 443 -21.15 -27.36 4.91
CA TYR A 443 -20.14 -26.85 4.00
C TYR A 443 -20.77 -26.28 2.72
N ASP A 444 -21.70 -27.01 2.10
CA ASP A 444 -22.37 -26.57 0.89
C ASP A 444 -23.26 -25.33 1.13
N ILE A 445 -23.99 -25.29 2.26
CA ILE A 445 -24.78 -24.12 2.66
C ILE A 445 -23.87 -22.90 2.82
N ILE A 446 -22.80 -23.03 3.60
CA ILE A 446 -21.88 -21.94 3.88
C ILE A 446 -21.19 -21.45 2.61
N LYS A 447 -20.79 -22.36 1.72
CA LYS A 447 -20.15 -22.02 0.44
C LYS A 447 -21.09 -21.25 -0.50
N ASN A 448 -22.41 -21.41 -0.36
CA ASN A 448 -23.39 -20.62 -1.11
C ASN A 448 -23.68 -19.26 -0.45
N GLU A 449 -23.54 -19.17 0.86
CA GLU A 449 -23.70 -17.93 1.62
C GLU A 449 -22.47 -17.02 1.53
N ILE A 450 -21.27 -17.57 1.27
CA ILE A 450 -20.03 -16.84 1.00
C ILE A 450 -19.96 -16.41 -0.46
#